data_AF-A0A3D5ALM3-F1
#
_entry.id   AF-A0A3D5ALM3-F1
#
_cell.length_a   1.000
_cell.length_b   1.000
_cell.length_c   1.000
_cell.angle_alpha   90.00
_cell.angle_beta   90.00
_cell.angle_gamma   90.00
#
_symmetry.space_group_name_H-M   'P 1'
#
loop_
_entity.id
_entity.type
_entity.pdbx_description
1 polymer ?
#
loop_
_entity_poly.entity_id
_entity_poly.type
_entity_poly.pdbx_seq_one_letter_code
_entity_poly.pdbx_strand_id
1 'polypeptide(L)'
;RVDEACSILMSAGFALGRQHPAGSARFSVICLDEDAASAAKSLHAGLPNADWYDGGNILALLENWQSETPHYLFGFAVDAGSAVLSGRGHELLRQLLAKGPERRTHLMGWWRSVARLRDDLGGIGARFDAVGAWVALDVHGSELSSLYPKPGGPAWYPRRQRALFFDRAAHQHAEIIIPYEVVP
;
A
#
# COMPACT_ATOMS: atom_id res chain seq x y z
N ARG A 1 -8.03 -6.03 9.89
CA ARG A 1 -8.12 -7.31 9.14
C ARG A 1 -6.81 -7.57 8.43
N VAL A 2 -5.86 -8.20 9.12
CA VAL A 2 -4.49 -8.38 8.62
C VAL A 2 -4.47 -9.37 7.45
N ASP A 3 -5.12 -10.53 7.59
CA ASP A 3 -5.12 -11.59 6.58
C ASP A 3 -5.72 -11.14 5.24
N GLU A 4 -6.86 -10.44 5.26
CA GLU A 4 -7.50 -9.91 4.04
C GLU A 4 -6.62 -8.85 3.36
N ALA A 5 -6.00 -7.95 4.13
CA ALA A 5 -5.11 -6.92 3.59
C ALA A 5 -3.84 -7.54 2.97
N CYS A 6 -3.26 -8.54 3.65
CA CYS A 6 -2.14 -9.31 3.16
C CYS A 6 -2.49 -10.08 1.88
N SER A 7 -3.65 -10.74 1.85
CA SER A 7 -4.12 -11.49 0.66
C SER A 7 -4.31 -10.57 -0.55
N ILE A 8 -4.81 -9.35 -0.36
CA ILE A 8 -4.93 -8.35 -1.43
C ILE A 8 -3.55 -7.95 -1.95
N LEU A 9 -2.60 -7.62 -1.08
CA LEU A 9 -1.25 -7.25 -1.52
C LEU A 9 -0.51 -8.41 -2.20
N MET A 10 -0.62 -9.63 -1.66
CA MET A 10 -0.06 -10.82 -2.30
C MET A 10 -0.67 -11.06 -3.69
N SER A 11 -1.99 -10.96 -3.82
CA SER A 11 -2.70 -11.07 -5.09
C SER A 11 -2.18 -10.04 -6.11
N ALA A 12 -2.09 -8.78 -5.68
CA ALA A 12 -1.59 -7.69 -6.53
C ALA A 12 -0.14 -7.94 -6.94
N GLY A 13 0.72 -8.33 -6.01
CA GLY A 13 2.13 -8.60 -6.27
C GLY A 13 2.35 -9.78 -7.22
N PHE A 14 1.71 -10.92 -6.99
CA PHE A 14 1.82 -12.07 -7.89
C PHE A 14 1.17 -11.83 -9.25
N ALA A 15 0.06 -11.09 -9.32
CA ALA A 15 -0.54 -10.71 -10.60
C ALA A 15 0.38 -9.78 -11.40
N LEU A 16 1.04 -8.84 -10.73
CA LEU A 16 1.96 -7.90 -11.36
C LEU A 16 3.27 -8.55 -11.77
N GLY A 17 3.85 -9.41 -10.92
CA GLY A 17 5.05 -10.18 -11.24
C GLY A 17 4.89 -11.01 -12.51
N ARG A 18 3.70 -11.58 -12.74
CA ARG A 18 3.38 -12.34 -13.96
C ARG A 18 3.26 -11.48 -15.22
N GLN A 19 3.08 -10.17 -15.09
CA GLN A 19 3.02 -9.25 -16.23
C GLN A 19 4.41 -8.80 -16.71
N HIS A 20 5.46 -9.11 -15.95
CA HIS A 20 6.82 -8.66 -16.20
C HIS A 20 7.76 -9.85 -16.49
N PRO A 21 8.46 -9.86 -17.63
CA PRO A 21 9.62 -10.72 -17.81
C PRO A 21 10.67 -10.55 -16.69
N ALA A 22 11.48 -11.58 -16.47
CA ALA A 22 12.57 -11.48 -15.49
C ALA A 22 13.51 -10.30 -15.82
N GLY A 23 13.72 -9.43 -14.83
CA GLY A 23 14.56 -8.23 -14.96
C GLY A 23 13.89 -7.01 -15.62
N SER A 24 12.64 -7.12 -16.11
CA SER A 24 11.94 -5.96 -16.69
C SER A 24 11.33 -5.02 -15.65
N ALA A 25 11.30 -5.43 -14.39
CA ALA A 25 10.83 -4.64 -13.26
C ALA A 25 11.64 -4.99 -12.00
N ARG A 26 11.75 -4.02 -11.09
CA ARG A 26 12.27 -4.18 -9.73
C ARG A 26 11.10 -4.37 -8.77
N PHE A 27 11.26 -5.28 -7.82
CA PHE A 27 10.29 -5.54 -6.77
C PHE A 27 10.96 -5.35 -5.40
N SER A 28 10.29 -4.64 -4.50
CA SER A 28 10.73 -4.49 -3.11
C SER A 28 9.59 -4.88 -2.18
N VAL A 29 9.85 -5.77 -1.23
CA VAL A 29 8.89 -6.18 -0.21
C VAL A 29 9.33 -5.62 1.13
N ILE A 30 8.43 -4.88 1.78
CA ILE A 30 8.66 -4.20 3.05
C ILE A 30 7.76 -4.84 4.11
N CYS A 31 8.31 -5.28 5.21
CA CYS A 31 7.56 -5.83 6.34
C CYS A 31 7.92 -5.09 7.64
N LEU A 32 6.95 -4.37 8.23
CA LEU A 32 7.17 -3.57 9.43
C LEU A 32 6.48 -4.13 10.67
N ASP A 33 5.86 -5.31 10.57
CA ASP A 33 5.14 -5.96 11.66
C ASP A 33 5.17 -7.48 11.52
N GLU A 34 5.38 -8.18 12.64
CA GLU A 34 5.50 -9.65 12.65
C GLU A 34 4.18 -10.33 12.25
N ASP A 35 3.03 -9.74 12.54
CA ASP A 35 1.72 -10.31 12.16
C ASP A 35 1.56 -10.44 10.64
N ALA A 36 2.31 -9.66 9.86
CA ALA A 36 2.31 -9.69 8.41
C ALA A 36 3.52 -10.43 7.79
N ALA A 37 4.45 -10.92 8.61
CA ALA A 37 5.72 -11.47 8.16
C ALA A 37 5.57 -12.71 7.27
N SER A 38 4.64 -13.60 7.61
CA SER A 38 4.38 -14.80 6.81
C SER A 38 3.98 -14.44 5.38
N ALA A 39 2.98 -13.58 5.22
CA ALA A 39 2.51 -13.15 3.89
C ALA A 39 3.56 -12.34 3.11
N ALA A 40 4.29 -11.45 3.80
CA ALA A 40 5.38 -10.71 3.17
C ALA A 40 6.49 -11.64 2.65
N LYS A 41 6.91 -12.63 3.46
CA LYS A 41 7.92 -13.62 3.06
C LYS A 41 7.45 -14.46 1.87
N SER A 42 6.19 -14.89 1.85
CA SER A 42 5.62 -15.60 0.70
C SER A 42 5.63 -14.76 -0.57
N LEU A 43 5.25 -13.48 -0.49
CA LEU A 43 5.33 -12.58 -1.64
C LEU A 43 6.78 -12.42 -2.13
N HIS A 44 7.71 -12.17 -1.21
CA HIS A 44 9.13 -12.00 -1.53
C HIS A 44 9.70 -13.25 -2.21
N ALA A 45 9.38 -14.45 -1.72
CA ALA A 45 9.83 -15.71 -2.31
C ALA A 45 9.25 -15.96 -3.71
N GLY A 46 8.02 -15.52 -3.98
CA GLY A 46 7.37 -15.72 -5.27
C GLY A 46 7.64 -14.63 -6.31
N LEU A 47 8.33 -13.54 -5.95
CA LEU A 47 8.73 -12.49 -6.88
C LEU A 47 10.20 -12.66 -7.32
N PRO A 48 10.50 -12.53 -8.63
CA PRO A 48 11.86 -12.73 -9.13
C PRO A 48 12.78 -11.58 -8.68
N ASN A 49 13.87 -11.92 -8.00
CA ASN A 49 14.88 -10.97 -7.51
C ASN A 49 14.28 -9.81 -6.70
N ALA A 50 13.27 -10.08 -5.87
CA ALA A 50 12.73 -9.05 -4.97
C ALA A 50 13.75 -8.70 -3.88
N ASP A 51 13.83 -7.41 -3.55
CA ASP A 51 14.59 -6.90 -2.42
C ASP A 51 13.72 -6.96 -1.14
N TRP A 52 14.32 -7.26 0.01
CA TRP A 52 13.65 -7.29 1.31
C TRP A 52 14.01 -6.09 2.18
N TYR A 53 12.99 -5.49 2.79
CA TYR A 53 13.15 -4.38 3.74
C TYR A 53 12.31 -4.56 5.01
N ASP A 54 12.84 -4.07 6.11
CA ASP A 54 12.23 -4.05 7.43
C ASP A 54 12.56 -2.74 8.17
N GLY A 55 12.22 -2.64 9.45
CA GLY A 55 12.51 -1.47 10.28
C GLY A 55 13.99 -1.10 10.37
N GLY A 56 14.92 -2.02 10.10
CA GLY A 56 16.36 -1.76 10.16
C GLY A 56 16.92 -1.09 8.91
N ASN A 57 16.29 -1.26 7.75
CA ASN A 57 16.83 -0.80 6.46
C ASN A 57 15.84 -0.03 5.57
N ILE A 58 14.59 0.19 6.02
CA ILE A 58 13.57 0.91 5.24
C ILE A 58 13.98 2.33 4.86
N LEU A 59 14.75 3.04 5.69
CA LEU A 59 15.21 4.38 5.36
C LEU A 59 16.14 4.38 4.14
N ALA A 60 17.00 3.37 3.99
CA ALA A 60 17.87 3.25 2.83
C ALA A 60 17.08 3.05 1.52
N LEU A 61 15.97 2.30 1.57
CA LEU A 61 15.04 2.21 0.44
C LEU A 61 14.40 3.56 0.12
N LEU A 62 13.88 4.25 1.15
CA LEU A 62 13.20 5.53 0.98
C LEU A 62 14.14 6.66 0.54
N GLU A 63 15.44 6.53 0.74
CA GLU A 63 16.44 7.45 0.19
C GLU A 63 16.78 7.13 -1.28
N ASN A 64 16.64 5.86 -1.69
CA ASN A 64 17.10 5.35 -2.99
C ASN A 64 16.01 4.57 -3.75
N TRP A 65 14.77 5.07 -3.72
CA TRP A 65 13.62 4.38 -4.33
C TRP A 65 13.59 4.47 -5.85
N GLN A 66 14.36 5.40 -6.44
CA GLN A 66 14.41 5.60 -7.88
C GLN A 66 14.95 4.36 -8.60
N SER A 67 14.46 4.13 -9.81
CA SER A 67 14.88 3.02 -10.65
C SER A 67 14.75 3.36 -12.14
N GLU A 68 15.62 2.77 -12.95
CA GLU A 68 15.56 2.87 -14.42
C GLU A 68 14.46 1.98 -15.02
N THR A 69 14.07 0.92 -14.30
CA THR A 69 12.95 0.04 -14.64
C THR A 69 11.74 0.35 -13.75
N PRO A 70 10.52 -0.07 -14.11
CA PRO A 70 9.39 -0.02 -13.20
C PRO A 70 9.74 -0.62 -11.83
N HIS A 71 9.47 0.10 -10.76
CA HIS A 71 9.76 -0.33 -9.40
C HIS A 71 8.48 -0.41 -8.58
N TYR A 72 8.15 -1.60 -8.10
CA TYR A 72 6.95 -1.85 -7.32
C TYR A 72 7.32 -2.20 -5.88
N LEU A 73 6.85 -1.36 -4.95
CA LEU A 73 7.07 -1.52 -3.52
C LEU A 73 5.80 -2.07 -2.89
N PHE A 74 5.93 -3.14 -2.11
CA PHE A 74 4.83 -3.77 -1.38
C PHE A 74 5.02 -3.57 0.12
N GLY A 75 4.23 -2.67 0.72
CA GLY A 75 4.33 -2.28 2.12
C GLY A 75 3.35 -3.02 3.03
N PHE A 76 3.85 -3.96 3.82
CA PHE A 76 3.06 -4.68 4.80
C PHE A 76 3.09 -3.98 6.16
N ALA A 77 1.89 -3.67 6.68
CA ALA A 77 1.67 -3.03 7.98
C ALA A 77 2.45 -1.72 8.15
N VAL A 78 2.33 -0.81 7.18
CA VAL A 78 3.20 0.39 7.13
C VAL A 78 3.10 1.22 8.40
N ASP A 79 1.91 1.30 9.01
CA ASP A 79 1.69 2.02 10.28
C ASP A 79 2.47 1.46 11.48
N ALA A 80 2.88 0.19 11.45
CA ALA A 80 3.70 -0.39 12.51
C ALA A 80 5.12 0.20 12.54
N GLY A 81 5.59 0.68 11.38
CA GLY A 81 6.89 1.31 11.23
C GLY A 81 6.93 2.79 11.59
N SER A 82 5.83 3.39 12.08
CA SER A 82 5.75 4.85 12.29
C SER A 82 6.86 5.42 13.18
N ALA A 83 7.33 4.65 14.18
CA ALA A 83 8.48 5.03 15.01
C ALA A 83 9.79 5.13 14.21
N VAL A 84 10.06 4.13 13.34
CA VAL A 84 11.24 4.08 12.46
C VAL A 84 11.15 5.17 11.39
N LEU A 85 9.95 5.39 10.85
CA LEU A 85 9.69 6.39 9.82
C LEU A 85 9.63 7.81 10.37
N SER A 86 9.64 8.02 11.68
CA SER A 86 9.48 9.34 12.28
C SER A 86 10.47 10.39 11.71
N GLY A 87 10.01 11.64 11.60
CA GLY A 87 10.80 12.71 11.01
C GLY A 87 11.08 12.50 9.52
N ARG A 88 12.33 12.12 9.20
CA ARG A 88 12.84 12.01 7.82
C ARG A 88 12.15 10.90 7.04
N GLY A 89 11.84 9.76 7.66
CA GLY A 89 11.19 8.65 6.95
C GLY A 89 9.81 9.02 6.39
N HIS A 90 8.98 9.71 7.16
CA HIS A 90 7.66 10.19 6.74
C HIS A 90 7.80 11.27 5.64
N GLU A 91 8.83 12.11 5.73
CA GLU A 91 9.14 13.07 4.65
C GLU A 91 9.46 12.33 3.34
N LEU A 92 10.33 11.34 3.39
CA LEU A 92 10.71 10.53 2.22
C LEU A 92 9.52 9.71 1.69
N LEU A 93 8.69 9.14 2.57
CA LEU A 93 7.47 8.45 2.19
C LEU A 93 6.52 9.37 1.42
N ARG A 94 6.29 10.59 1.90
CA ARG A 94 5.47 11.58 1.18
C ARG A 94 6.09 11.96 -0.17
N GLN A 95 7.42 12.11 -0.22
CA GLN A 95 8.11 12.38 -1.48
C GLN A 95 7.98 11.22 -2.48
N LEU A 96 8.12 9.98 -2.02
CA LEU A 96 7.90 8.78 -2.81
C LEU A 96 6.47 8.74 -3.36
N LEU A 97 5.46 8.97 -2.53
CA LEU A 97 4.07 8.96 -2.98
C LEU A 97 3.78 10.07 -4.00
N ALA A 98 4.34 11.27 -3.80
CA ALA A 98 4.11 12.40 -4.68
C ALA A 98 4.86 12.29 -6.01
N LYS A 99 6.11 11.82 -6.01
CA LYS A 99 7.01 11.83 -7.17
C LYS A 99 7.25 10.46 -7.79
N GLY A 100 6.87 9.39 -7.09
CA GLY A 100 7.09 8.01 -7.50
C GLY A 100 6.45 7.67 -8.85
N PRO A 101 5.14 7.93 -9.05
CA PRO A 101 4.47 7.55 -10.30
C PRO A 101 5.12 8.13 -11.56
N GLU A 102 5.56 9.40 -11.53
CA GLU A 102 6.27 10.04 -12.64
C GLU A 102 7.62 9.39 -12.95
N ARG A 103 8.20 8.70 -11.97
CA ARG A 103 9.46 7.94 -12.07
C ARG A 103 9.21 6.42 -12.10
N ARG A 104 8.00 5.99 -12.49
CA ARG A 104 7.63 4.57 -12.63
C ARG A 104 7.81 3.76 -11.34
N THR A 105 7.75 4.43 -10.19
CA THR A 105 7.85 3.82 -8.87
C THR A 105 6.49 3.88 -8.18
N HIS A 106 5.94 2.73 -7.80
CA HIS A 106 4.60 2.64 -7.22
C HIS A 106 4.64 1.90 -5.88
N LEU A 107 4.03 2.49 -4.86
CA LEU A 107 3.84 1.85 -3.55
C LEU A 107 2.41 1.30 -3.45
N MET A 108 2.31 0.00 -3.21
CA MET A 108 1.10 -0.68 -2.76
C MET A 108 1.30 -1.05 -1.30
N GLY A 109 0.67 -0.31 -0.38
CA GLY A 109 0.81 -0.53 1.05
C GLY A 109 -0.52 -0.65 1.75
N TRP A 110 -0.53 -1.29 2.93
CA TRP A 110 -1.72 -1.32 3.78
C TRP A 110 -1.44 -0.73 5.16
N TRP A 111 -2.45 -0.05 5.68
CA TRP A 111 -2.52 0.55 7.01
C TRP A 111 -3.70 -0.03 7.76
N ARG A 112 -3.59 -0.17 9.09
CA ARG A 112 -4.69 -0.66 9.95
C ARG A 112 -5.90 0.27 9.98
N SER A 113 -5.73 1.58 9.75
CA SER A 113 -6.82 2.55 9.70
C SER A 113 -6.45 3.79 8.87
N VAL A 114 -7.48 4.54 8.45
CA VAL A 114 -7.29 5.84 7.76
C VAL A 114 -6.60 6.86 8.68
N ALA A 115 -6.85 6.81 9.98
CA ALA A 115 -6.19 7.68 10.95
C ALA A 115 -4.67 7.43 11.00
N ARG A 116 -4.23 6.18 10.98
CA ARG A 116 -2.79 5.86 10.98
C ARG A 116 -2.12 6.24 9.66
N LEU A 117 -2.80 6.01 8.53
CA LEU A 117 -2.35 6.52 7.24
C LEU A 117 -2.18 8.05 7.30
N ARG A 118 -3.17 8.75 7.84
CA ARG A 118 -3.10 10.21 8.02
C ARG A 118 -1.88 10.62 8.85
N ASP A 119 -1.62 9.94 9.95
CA ASP A 119 -0.49 10.26 10.84
C ASP A 119 0.86 10.13 10.10
N ASP A 120 1.06 9.05 9.34
CA ASP A 120 2.28 8.85 8.54
C ASP A 120 2.40 9.88 7.38
N LEU A 121 1.27 10.38 6.88
CA LEU A 121 1.21 11.38 5.81
C LEU A 121 1.19 12.84 6.30
N GLY A 122 1.47 13.10 7.58
CA GLY A 122 1.62 14.46 8.11
C GLY A 122 0.49 14.91 9.07
N GLY A 123 -0.27 13.95 9.60
CA GLY A 123 -1.29 14.19 10.63
C GLY A 123 -2.43 15.08 10.12
N ILE A 124 -2.82 16.09 10.91
CA ILE A 124 -3.96 16.97 10.60
C ILE A 124 -3.81 17.67 9.24
N GLY A 125 -2.57 17.98 8.82
CA GLY A 125 -2.28 18.62 7.53
C GLY A 125 -2.09 17.66 6.36
N ALA A 126 -2.27 16.35 6.57
CA ALA A 126 -2.05 15.35 5.54
C ALA A 126 -2.96 15.59 4.33
N ARG A 127 -2.37 15.46 3.14
CA ARG A 127 -3.11 15.43 1.89
C ARG A 127 -3.08 14.03 1.30
N PHE A 128 -4.19 13.63 0.70
CA PHE A 128 -4.37 12.28 0.14
C PHE A 128 -4.39 12.27 -1.40
N ASP A 129 -4.06 13.39 -2.05
CA ASP A 129 -4.04 13.52 -3.51
C ASP A 129 -3.05 12.55 -4.20
N ALA A 130 -1.98 12.20 -3.48
CA ALA A 130 -1.00 11.21 -3.91
C ALA A 130 -1.51 9.75 -3.85
N VAL A 131 -2.65 9.49 -3.19
CA VAL A 131 -3.28 8.18 -3.18
C VAL A 131 -4.16 8.04 -4.43
N GLY A 132 -3.68 7.27 -5.41
CA GLY A 132 -4.38 7.05 -6.68
C GLY A 132 -5.57 6.09 -6.58
N ALA A 133 -5.44 5.06 -5.76
CA ALA A 133 -6.46 4.05 -5.55
C ALA A 133 -6.39 3.50 -4.12
N TRP A 134 -7.49 2.94 -3.62
CA TRP A 134 -7.56 2.32 -2.30
C TRP A 134 -8.57 1.17 -2.25
N VAL A 135 -8.34 0.25 -1.31
CA VAL A 135 -9.26 -0.82 -0.93
C VAL A 135 -9.58 -0.67 0.56
N ALA A 136 -10.85 -0.48 0.89
CA ALA A 136 -11.35 -0.33 2.25
C ALA A 136 -12.04 -1.63 2.72
N LEU A 137 -11.44 -2.30 3.70
CA LEU A 137 -11.94 -3.57 4.24
C LEU A 137 -12.91 -3.34 5.41
N ASP A 138 -12.39 -2.78 6.50
CA ASP A 138 -13.09 -2.62 7.77
C ASP A 138 -13.24 -1.14 8.16
N VAL A 139 -13.46 -0.29 7.15
CA VAL A 139 -13.49 1.17 7.28
C VAL A 139 -14.86 1.68 6.88
N HIS A 140 -15.47 2.50 7.74
CA HIS A 140 -16.78 3.09 7.47
C HIS A 140 -16.67 4.16 6.37
N GLY A 141 -17.72 4.31 5.56
CA GLY A 141 -17.74 5.28 4.45
C GLY A 141 -17.37 6.70 4.89
N SER A 142 -17.86 7.14 6.05
CA SER A 142 -17.53 8.47 6.60
C SER A 142 -16.05 8.68 6.89
N GLU A 143 -15.30 7.62 7.23
CA GLU A 143 -13.86 7.71 7.48
C GLU A 143 -13.05 7.89 6.19
N LEU A 144 -13.63 7.55 5.04
CA LEU A 144 -13.03 7.71 3.71
C LEU A 144 -13.30 9.08 3.09
N SER A 145 -13.96 10.00 3.82
CA SER A 145 -14.38 11.29 3.25
C SER A 145 -13.23 12.13 2.68
N SER A 146 -12.01 12.03 3.22
CA SER A 146 -10.83 12.75 2.70
C SER A 146 -10.15 12.05 1.52
N LEU A 147 -10.52 10.80 1.25
CA LEU A 147 -9.99 9.92 0.19
C LEU A 147 -11.00 9.75 -0.96
N TYR A 148 -12.18 10.36 -0.85
CA TYR A 148 -13.28 10.19 -1.79
C TYR A 148 -13.72 11.54 -2.37
N PRO A 149 -14.01 11.65 -3.69
CA PRO A 149 -14.33 12.93 -4.32
C PRO A 149 -15.63 13.58 -3.84
N LYS A 150 -16.57 12.82 -3.26
CA LYS A 150 -17.83 13.36 -2.76
C LYS A 150 -17.74 13.63 -1.24
N PRO A 151 -18.19 14.81 -0.77
CA PRO A 151 -18.25 15.12 0.66
C PRO A 151 -19.03 14.05 1.44
N GLY A 152 -18.58 13.74 2.66
CA GLY A 152 -19.22 12.74 3.53
C GLY A 152 -18.81 11.29 3.24
N GLY A 153 -18.05 11.05 2.17
CA GLY A 153 -17.57 9.72 1.79
C GLY A 153 -18.61 8.87 1.05
N PRO A 154 -18.24 7.65 0.65
CA PRO A 154 -19.15 6.73 -0.04
C PRO A 154 -20.22 6.18 0.93
N ALA A 155 -21.40 5.85 0.39
CA ALA A 155 -22.45 5.16 1.15
C ALA A 155 -22.07 3.68 1.39
N TRP A 156 -21.18 3.46 2.36
CA TRP A 156 -20.56 2.17 2.62
C TRP A 156 -20.51 1.82 4.11
N TYR A 157 -20.82 0.56 4.39
CA TYR A 157 -20.74 -0.04 5.71
C TYR A 157 -19.89 -1.31 5.59
N PRO A 158 -18.84 -1.47 6.42
CA PRO A 158 -18.00 -2.65 6.42
C PRO A 158 -18.78 -3.95 6.54
N ARG A 159 -18.40 -4.95 5.75
CA ARG A 159 -18.96 -6.31 5.82
C ARG A 159 -17.82 -7.32 5.76
N ARG A 160 -18.05 -8.49 6.34
CA ARG A 160 -17.10 -9.61 6.24
C ARG A 160 -16.94 -10.02 4.77
N GLN A 161 -15.72 -10.34 4.33
CA GLN A 161 -15.44 -10.82 2.95
C GLN A 161 -15.94 -9.88 1.84
N ARG A 162 -16.02 -8.58 2.11
CA ARG A 162 -16.34 -7.54 1.14
C ARG A 162 -15.43 -6.36 1.43
N ALA A 163 -14.94 -5.76 0.36
CA ALA A 163 -14.19 -4.51 0.42
C ALA A 163 -14.81 -3.50 -0.54
N LEU A 164 -14.62 -2.23 -0.25
CA LEU A 164 -14.90 -1.16 -1.18
C LEU A 164 -13.62 -0.76 -1.88
N PHE A 165 -13.60 -0.79 -3.20
CA PHE A 165 -12.48 -0.39 -4.04
C PHE A 165 -12.80 0.93 -4.73
N PHE A 166 -11.80 1.81 -4.81
CA PHE A 166 -11.90 3.02 -5.60
C PHE A 166 -10.56 3.28 -6.29
N ASP A 167 -10.63 3.59 -7.58
CA ASP A 167 -9.50 4.01 -8.39
C ASP A 167 -9.87 5.35 -9.04
N ARG A 168 -9.10 6.39 -8.72
CA ARG A 168 -9.35 7.75 -9.21
C ARG A 168 -9.15 7.88 -10.72
N ALA A 169 -8.29 7.06 -11.32
CA ALA A 169 -7.98 7.10 -12.74
C ALA A 169 -8.99 6.32 -13.58
N ALA A 170 -9.47 5.18 -13.08
CA ALA A 170 -10.33 4.29 -13.83
C ALA A 170 -11.82 4.47 -13.50
N HIS A 171 -12.18 4.76 -12.25
CA HIS A 171 -13.55 4.65 -11.76
C HIS A 171 -14.11 6.02 -11.33
N GLN A 172 -15.34 6.31 -11.75
CA GLN A 172 -16.07 7.49 -11.27
C GLN A 172 -16.71 7.26 -9.89
N HIS A 173 -16.89 6.00 -9.49
CA HIS A 173 -17.56 5.58 -8.26
C HIS A 173 -16.80 4.44 -7.60
N ALA A 174 -16.96 4.28 -6.29
CA ALA A 174 -16.38 3.16 -5.58
C ALA A 174 -17.23 1.90 -5.82
N GLU A 175 -16.56 0.76 -5.97
CA GLU A 175 -17.17 -0.53 -6.32
C GLU A 175 -16.93 -1.56 -5.22
N ILE A 176 -17.88 -2.48 -5.05
CA ILE A 176 -17.73 -3.57 -4.10
C ILE A 176 -16.92 -4.68 -4.74
N ILE A 177 -15.86 -5.11 -4.06
CA ILE A 177 -15.07 -6.28 -4.43
C ILE A 177 -15.17 -7.37 -3.36
N ILE A 178 -14.85 -8.60 -3.76
CA ILE A 178 -14.77 -9.77 -2.89
C ILE A 178 -13.29 -10.14 -2.79
N PRO A 179 -12.60 -9.82 -1.67
CA PRO A 179 -11.24 -10.29 -1.48
C PRO A 179 -11.25 -11.81 -1.27
N TYR A 180 -10.48 -12.51 -2.08
CA TYR A 180 -10.21 -13.93 -1.90
C TYR A 180 -8.98 -14.10 -1.03
N GLU A 181 -8.99 -15.15 -0.23
CA GLU A 181 -7.81 -15.57 0.53
C GLU A 181 -6.74 -16.06 -0.45
N VAL A 182 -5.52 -15.57 -0.29
CA VAL A 182 -4.34 -16.14 -0.94
C VAL A 182 -3.58 -16.86 0.15
N VAL A 183 -3.53 -18.19 0.06
CA VAL A 183 -2.77 -19.01 1.00
C VAL A 183 -1.28 -18.71 0.77
N PRO A 184 -0.51 -18.37 1.83
CA PRO A 184 0.91 -18.08 1.74
C PRO A 184 1.75 -19.26 1.25
#